data_AF-A0A6H9IHH7-F1
#
_entry.id   AF-A0A6H9IHH7-F1
#
_cell.length_a   1.000
_cell.length_b   1.000
_cell.length_c   1.000
_cell.angle_alpha   90.00
_cell.angle_beta   90.00
_cell.angle_gamma   90.00
#
_symmetry.space_group_name_H-M   'P 1'
#
loop_
_entity.id
_entity.type
_entity.pdbx_description
1 polymer ?
#
loop_
_entity_poly.entity_id
_entity_poly.type
_entity_poly.pdbx_seq_one_letter_code
_entity_poly.pdbx_strand_id
1 'polypeptide(L)'
;MTAHENQDAGPDLTRGVALADFRARTMLRGHVGEQPVLLARVGDEVLAVGATCTHYGGPLEQGAIEGETVRCPLHHACFSLRTGEALGAPAFDPIACWKVEREGERFFVREQAEAVPQPARISGSGQPGRIVIVGGGAAGFAAAEMLRRRGWQGQLTMFSSEADAPCDRPNLSKDYLAGSAPEEWIPLRADDFYAENRIDLRLATTVSRIDPDARTVVTADGASHPWDRLLVATGAEPLRLPIPGADQQHVFTLRSLADSRAIIARAGAAKSAVVLGSGFIGLEVAAALNARGLEVHVVSLDARPLERVLGAQLGDFIRAVHEAHGEIFHMGTSIASIDATSVTLTDGAQIPADLVVIGVGVKPRLALAEAAGLAIDRGILVNEHLETSRPGIFAAGDVARWPGGAAGETARVEHWVVAERQGQVAAENMLGARLAYRDVPFFWSAHHDVTIRYVGHALAWDEIAIDGDIAAHDCAVSYRMKGRTLALATIGRDALALEEARRLAAQG
;
A
#
# COMPACT_ATOMS: atom_id res chain seq x y z
N MET A 1 17.60 -1.47 -4.83
CA MET A 1 17.80 -1.02 -6.23
C MET A 1 19.05 -1.66 -6.84
N THR A 2 18.92 -2.82 -7.45
CA THR A 2 19.92 -3.34 -8.38
C THR A 2 19.68 -2.70 -9.74
N ALA A 3 20.73 -2.10 -10.30
CA ALA A 3 20.74 -1.57 -11.65
C ALA A 3 20.47 -2.71 -12.64
N HIS A 4 19.23 -2.87 -13.07
CA HIS A 4 18.95 -3.59 -14.30
C HIS A 4 19.35 -2.69 -15.46
N GLU A 5 20.55 -2.98 -15.95
CA GLU A 5 21.07 -2.61 -17.25
C GLU A 5 19.97 -2.64 -18.32
N ASN A 6 20.08 -1.63 -19.20
CA ASN A 6 19.44 -1.34 -20.48
C ASN A 6 19.00 -2.54 -21.36
N GLN A 7 18.21 -3.47 -20.83
CA GLN A 7 17.77 -4.68 -21.53
C GLN A 7 16.46 -4.39 -22.27
N ASP A 8 16.68 -4.01 -23.54
CA ASP A 8 15.72 -3.77 -24.62
C ASP A 8 14.85 -2.51 -24.46
N ALA A 9 15.43 -1.36 -24.79
CA ALA A 9 14.68 -0.10 -24.98
C ALA A 9 13.56 -0.21 -26.03
N GLY A 10 13.53 -1.31 -26.80
CA GLY A 10 12.59 -1.55 -27.88
C GLY A 10 12.96 -0.75 -29.13
N PRO A 11 12.08 -0.73 -30.16
CA PRO A 11 12.32 0.03 -31.37
C PRO A 11 12.23 1.54 -31.14
N ASP A 12 13.00 2.28 -31.92
CA ASP A 12 12.85 3.73 -32.08
C ASP A 12 11.50 4.03 -32.77
N LEU A 13 10.56 4.56 -32.00
CA LEU A 13 9.19 4.79 -32.45
C LEU A 13 9.07 5.94 -33.45
N THR A 14 10.12 6.78 -33.57
CA THR A 14 10.17 7.85 -34.58
C THR A 14 10.34 7.30 -35.99
N ARG A 15 10.82 6.04 -36.11
CA ARG A 15 11.02 5.32 -37.38
C ARG A 15 9.79 4.51 -37.82
N GLY A 16 8.75 4.48 -36.99
CA GLY A 16 7.48 3.85 -37.25
C GLY A 16 7.48 2.33 -37.07
N VAL A 17 6.46 1.81 -36.39
CA VAL A 17 6.23 0.38 -36.15
C VAL A 17 4.93 -0.09 -36.81
N ALA A 18 4.85 -1.35 -37.22
CA ALA A 18 3.64 -1.98 -37.75
C ALA A 18 2.93 -2.82 -36.68
N LEU A 19 1.65 -3.15 -36.89
CA LEU A 19 0.93 -4.05 -35.99
C LEU A 19 1.59 -5.43 -35.85
N ALA A 20 2.31 -5.89 -36.89
CA ALA A 20 3.07 -7.13 -36.84
C ALA A 20 4.18 -7.11 -35.77
N ASP A 21 4.70 -5.93 -35.42
CA ASP A 21 5.78 -5.77 -34.43
C ASP A 21 5.28 -6.06 -33.00
N PHE A 22 3.99 -5.89 -32.73
CA PHE A 22 3.37 -6.31 -31.47
C PHE A 22 3.33 -7.85 -31.33
N ARG A 23 3.48 -8.60 -32.43
CA ARG A 23 3.30 -10.05 -32.46
C ARG A 23 1.94 -10.44 -31.86
N ALA A 24 1.92 -11.41 -30.95
CA ALA A 24 0.73 -11.82 -30.22
C ALA A 24 0.40 -10.91 -29.01
N ARG A 25 1.20 -9.87 -28.74
CA ARG A 25 1.01 -8.99 -27.57
C ARG A 25 0.05 -7.84 -27.90
N THR A 26 -0.47 -7.21 -26.86
CA THR A 26 -1.28 -5.99 -26.95
C THR A 26 -0.49 -4.72 -26.63
N MET A 27 0.75 -4.90 -26.16
CA MET A 27 1.64 -3.84 -25.71
C MET A 27 3.03 -4.01 -26.32
N LEU A 28 3.65 -2.90 -26.68
CA LEU A 28 5.01 -2.83 -27.20
C LEU A 28 5.75 -1.69 -26.52
N ARG A 29 6.85 -2.01 -25.83
CA ARG A 29 7.81 -1.01 -25.37
C ARG A 29 8.67 -0.56 -26.55
N GLY A 30 8.87 0.74 -26.67
CA GLY A 30 9.84 1.37 -27.55
C GLY A 30 10.38 2.64 -26.91
N HIS A 31 11.00 3.51 -27.70
CA HIS A 31 11.53 4.77 -27.19
C HIS A 31 11.40 5.92 -28.20
N VAL A 32 11.42 7.15 -27.66
CA VAL A 32 11.62 8.40 -28.41
C VAL A 32 12.78 9.13 -27.77
N GLY A 33 13.93 9.17 -28.46
CA GLY A 33 15.19 9.53 -27.80
C GLY A 33 15.50 8.57 -26.64
N GLU A 34 15.80 9.13 -25.46
CA GLU A 34 16.04 8.35 -24.23
C GLU A 34 14.75 8.04 -23.45
N GLN A 35 13.59 8.55 -23.89
CA GLN A 35 12.35 8.39 -23.14
C GLN A 35 11.66 7.07 -23.51
N PRO A 36 11.40 6.18 -22.53
CA PRO A 36 10.71 4.93 -22.79
C PRO A 36 9.21 5.15 -22.98
N VAL A 37 8.67 4.61 -24.07
CA VAL A 37 7.28 4.79 -24.51
C VAL A 37 6.62 3.43 -24.69
N LEU A 38 5.42 3.30 -24.16
CA LEU A 38 4.56 2.15 -24.30
C LEU A 38 3.53 2.44 -25.39
N LEU A 39 3.55 1.64 -26.44
CA LEU A 39 2.45 1.54 -27.38
C LEU A 39 1.45 0.49 -26.90
N ALA A 40 0.18 0.84 -26.89
CA ALA A 40 -0.93 -0.01 -26.46
C ALA A 40 -1.98 -0.12 -27.56
N ARG A 41 -2.33 -1.35 -27.94
CA ARG A 41 -3.43 -1.60 -28.88
C ARG A 41 -4.76 -1.66 -28.14
N VAL A 42 -5.64 -0.70 -28.38
CA VAL A 42 -6.97 -0.59 -27.78
C VAL A 42 -8.02 -0.62 -28.89
N GLY A 43 -8.65 -1.77 -29.09
CA GLY A 43 -9.48 -2.01 -30.26
C GLY A 43 -8.65 -1.90 -31.55
N ASP A 44 -9.09 -1.04 -32.47
CA ASP A 44 -8.40 -0.75 -33.73
C ASP A 44 -7.39 0.42 -33.63
N GLU A 45 -7.29 1.06 -32.46
CA GLU A 45 -6.40 2.19 -32.20
C GLU A 45 -5.07 1.74 -31.59
N VAL A 46 -4.02 2.52 -31.84
CA VAL A 46 -2.75 2.46 -31.12
C VAL A 46 -2.59 3.74 -30.34
N LEU A 47 -2.50 3.62 -29.01
CA LEU A 47 -2.25 4.72 -28.09
C LEU A 47 -0.78 4.66 -27.61
N ALA A 48 -0.23 5.80 -27.22
CA ALA A 48 1.16 5.90 -26.77
C ALA A 48 1.24 6.68 -25.44
N VAL A 49 1.83 6.05 -24.43
CA VAL A 49 2.05 6.63 -23.10
C VAL A 49 3.46 6.35 -22.59
N GLY A 50 3.90 6.98 -21.50
CA GLY A 50 5.16 6.61 -20.85
C GLY A 50 5.17 5.14 -20.43
N ALA A 51 6.28 4.42 -20.63
CA ALA A 51 6.37 2.98 -20.33
C ALA A 51 6.71 2.65 -18.87
N THR A 52 6.93 3.66 -18.04
CA THR A 52 7.42 3.50 -16.67
C THR A 52 6.38 4.02 -15.69
N CYS A 53 5.97 3.17 -14.75
CA CYS A 53 5.03 3.55 -13.68
C CYS A 53 5.65 4.62 -12.78
N THR A 54 4.90 5.69 -12.50
CA THR A 54 5.34 6.81 -11.66
C THR A 54 5.41 6.50 -10.15
N HIS A 55 4.95 5.34 -9.70
CA HIS A 55 5.10 4.92 -8.30
C HIS A 55 6.56 4.54 -7.99
N TYR A 56 6.99 3.34 -8.40
CA TYR A 56 8.38 2.85 -8.20
C TYR A 56 9.00 2.34 -9.51
N GLY A 57 8.71 3.00 -10.64
CA GLY A 57 9.39 2.71 -11.90
C GLY A 57 9.04 1.38 -12.56
N GLY A 58 7.94 0.72 -12.15
CA GLY A 58 7.56 -0.58 -12.71
C GLY A 58 7.30 -0.56 -14.23
N PRO A 59 7.73 -1.60 -14.98
CA PRO A 59 7.61 -1.66 -16.43
C PRO A 59 6.16 -1.91 -16.87
N LEU A 60 5.52 -0.92 -17.49
CA LEU A 60 4.10 -1.01 -17.84
C LEU A 60 3.82 -2.00 -18.98
N GLU A 61 4.78 -2.27 -19.86
CA GLU A 61 4.65 -3.27 -20.93
C GLU A 61 4.52 -4.71 -20.41
N GLN A 62 4.96 -4.98 -19.18
CA GLN A 62 4.80 -6.26 -18.49
C GLN A 62 3.48 -6.32 -17.71
N GLY A 63 2.71 -5.23 -17.70
CA GLY A 63 1.44 -5.10 -17.03
C GLY A 63 0.27 -5.67 -17.81
N ALA A 64 -0.89 -5.08 -17.59
CA ALA A 64 -2.12 -5.50 -18.26
C ALA A 64 -2.95 -4.32 -18.76
N ILE A 65 -3.55 -4.49 -19.95
CA ILE A 65 -4.57 -3.58 -20.45
C ILE A 65 -5.97 -4.06 -20.03
N GLU A 66 -6.75 -3.12 -19.51
CA GLU A 66 -8.17 -3.28 -19.18
C GLU A 66 -8.97 -2.13 -19.81
N GLY A 67 -9.63 -2.41 -20.94
CA GLY A 67 -10.29 -1.37 -21.73
C GLY A 67 -9.29 -0.32 -22.19
N GLU A 68 -9.42 0.90 -21.69
CA GLU A 68 -8.56 2.05 -22.02
C GLU A 68 -7.55 2.37 -20.90
N THR A 69 -7.27 1.40 -20.03
CA THR A 69 -6.36 1.56 -18.90
C THR A 69 -5.22 0.55 -18.95
N VAL A 70 -4.10 0.90 -18.32
CA VAL A 70 -2.97 0.00 -18.10
C VAL A 70 -2.67 -0.12 -16.61
N ARG A 71 -2.51 -1.35 -16.13
CA ARG A 71 -2.12 -1.67 -14.75
C ARG A 71 -0.66 -2.08 -14.68
N CYS A 72 0.08 -1.47 -13.75
CA CYS A 72 1.45 -1.84 -13.43
C CYS A 72 1.51 -3.27 -12.87
N PRO A 73 2.43 -4.12 -13.34
CA PRO A 73 2.56 -5.50 -12.86
C PRO A 73 3.05 -5.59 -11.42
N LEU A 74 3.86 -4.61 -10.99
CA LEU A 74 4.55 -4.72 -9.72
C LEU A 74 3.64 -4.36 -8.54
N HIS A 75 2.91 -3.25 -8.65
CA HIS A 75 2.16 -2.64 -7.54
C HIS A 75 0.70 -2.31 -7.90
N HIS A 76 0.24 -2.71 -9.08
CA HIS A 76 -1.14 -2.57 -9.55
C HIS A 76 -1.64 -1.11 -9.67
N ALA A 77 -0.73 -0.13 -9.69
CA ALA A 77 -1.07 1.25 -10.07
C ALA A 77 -1.75 1.26 -11.45
N CYS A 78 -2.77 2.10 -11.62
CA CYS A 78 -3.60 2.12 -12.82
C CYS A 78 -3.52 3.48 -13.52
N PHE A 79 -3.35 3.49 -14.83
CA PHE A 79 -3.25 4.70 -15.64
C PHE A 79 -4.23 4.67 -16.81
N SER A 80 -4.74 5.84 -17.22
CA SER A 80 -5.44 5.99 -18.50
C SER A 80 -4.44 5.93 -19.65
N LEU A 81 -4.74 5.11 -20.67
CA LEU A 81 -3.98 5.09 -21.92
C LEU A 81 -4.28 6.30 -22.81
N ARG A 82 -5.39 7.01 -22.56
CA ARG A 82 -5.78 8.20 -23.34
C ARG A 82 -5.24 9.49 -22.77
N THR A 83 -5.31 9.65 -21.45
CA THR A 83 -4.92 10.92 -20.80
C THR A 83 -3.63 10.82 -19.99
N GLY A 84 -3.12 9.60 -19.77
CA GLY A 84 -1.96 9.37 -18.92
C GLY A 84 -2.26 9.54 -17.42
N GLU A 85 -3.50 9.86 -17.07
CA GLU A 85 -3.92 10.10 -15.70
C GLU A 85 -3.70 8.86 -14.82
N ALA A 86 -3.17 9.05 -13.61
CA ALA A 86 -3.11 8.01 -12.59
C ALA A 86 -4.52 7.79 -12.00
N LEU A 87 -5.23 6.77 -12.48
CA LEU A 87 -6.61 6.47 -12.12
C LEU A 87 -6.75 5.69 -10.80
N GLY A 88 -5.68 5.03 -10.35
CA GLY A 88 -5.72 4.24 -9.13
C GLY A 88 -4.34 4.13 -8.47
N ALA A 89 -4.33 4.36 -7.17
CA ALA A 89 -3.15 4.24 -6.31
C ALA A 89 -2.49 2.84 -6.45
N PRO A 90 -1.17 2.71 -6.21
CA PRO A 90 -0.31 3.66 -5.48
C PRO A 90 0.38 4.76 -6.32
N ALA A 91 0.08 4.88 -7.62
CA ALA A 91 0.56 6.02 -8.40
C ALA A 91 -0.33 7.25 -8.19
N PHE A 92 0.29 8.40 -7.96
CA PHE A 92 -0.40 9.69 -7.89
C PHE A 92 -0.06 10.62 -9.05
N ASP A 93 1.12 10.48 -9.65
CA ASP A 93 1.55 11.32 -10.77
C ASP A 93 1.17 10.69 -12.12
N PRO A 94 0.73 11.48 -13.10
CA PRO A 94 0.37 10.97 -14.42
C PRO A 94 1.62 10.49 -15.18
N ILE A 95 1.40 9.59 -16.14
CA ILE A 95 2.40 9.26 -17.16
C ILE A 95 2.23 10.18 -18.37
N ALA A 96 3.33 10.42 -19.10
CA ALA A 96 3.28 11.19 -20.34
C ALA A 96 2.38 10.52 -21.39
N CYS A 97 1.65 11.31 -22.18
CA CYS A 97 0.99 10.87 -23.41
C CYS A 97 1.79 11.33 -24.63
N TRP A 98 1.66 10.58 -25.73
CA TRP A 98 2.36 10.87 -26.96
C TRP A 98 1.41 10.87 -28.16
N LYS A 99 1.70 11.71 -29.16
CA LYS A 99 0.95 11.72 -30.41
C LYS A 99 1.32 10.49 -31.24
N VAL A 100 0.31 9.77 -31.72
CA VAL A 100 0.47 8.63 -32.63
C VAL A 100 -0.02 9.05 -34.02
N GLU A 101 0.90 9.05 -34.99
CA GLU A 101 0.59 9.33 -36.40
C GLU A 101 0.60 8.04 -37.20
N ARG A 102 -0.42 7.81 -38.01
CA ARG A 102 -0.51 6.63 -38.89
C ARG A 102 -0.21 7.01 -40.33
N GLU A 103 0.84 6.42 -40.90
CA GLU A 103 1.16 6.51 -42.33
C GLU A 103 1.11 5.09 -42.93
N GLY A 104 0.02 4.79 -43.65
CA GLY A 104 -0.24 3.44 -44.16
C GLY A 104 -0.45 2.42 -43.04
N GLU A 105 0.43 1.41 -42.98
CA GLU A 105 0.40 0.35 -41.96
C GLU A 105 1.32 0.63 -40.76
N ARG A 106 2.03 1.77 -40.76
CA ARG A 106 2.99 2.13 -39.71
C ARG A 106 2.46 3.23 -38.82
N PHE A 107 2.80 3.13 -37.54
CA PHE A 107 2.48 4.06 -36.46
C PHE A 107 3.77 4.72 -35.98
N PHE A 108 3.80 6.05 -35.99
CA PHE A 108 4.93 6.87 -35.61
C PHE A 108 4.64 7.62 -34.32
N VAL A 109 5.63 7.69 -33.44
CA VAL A 109 5.59 8.53 -32.24
C VAL A 109 6.80 9.45 -32.26
N ARG A 110 6.56 10.75 -32.30
CA ARG A 110 7.61 11.76 -32.48
C ARG A 110 7.56 12.86 -31.42
N GLU A 111 6.35 13.23 -31.01
CA GLU A 111 6.11 14.35 -30.09
C GLU A 111 5.28 13.89 -28.89
N GLN A 112 5.65 14.38 -27.71
CA GLN A 112 4.80 14.27 -26.54
C GLN A 112 3.51 15.07 -26.78
N ALA A 113 2.36 14.50 -26.42
CA ALA A 113 1.10 15.20 -26.46
C ALA A 113 1.09 16.30 -25.39
N GLU A 114 0.36 17.39 -25.65
CA GLU A 114 0.09 18.36 -24.60
C GLU A 114 -0.60 17.66 -23.43
N ALA A 115 -0.21 18.03 -22.20
CA ALA A 115 -0.80 17.46 -21.00
C ALA A 115 -2.32 17.66 -21.04
N VAL A 116 -3.07 16.56 -21.09
CA VAL A 116 -4.54 16.63 -21.00
C VAL A 116 -4.87 17.10 -19.58
N PRO A 117 -5.65 18.17 -19.40
CA PRO A 117 -5.86 18.76 -18.09
C PRO A 117 -6.54 17.78 -17.13
N GLN A 118 -6.31 18.02 -15.84
CA GLN A 118 -6.90 17.43 -14.63
C GLN A 118 -8.23 16.66 -14.81
N PRO A 119 -8.45 15.58 -14.02
CA PRO A 119 -9.72 14.85 -14.04
C PRO A 119 -10.92 15.78 -14.03
N ALA A 120 -11.97 15.37 -14.76
CA ALA A 120 -13.20 16.14 -14.83
C ALA A 120 -13.66 16.56 -13.43
N ARG A 121 -13.88 17.87 -13.26
CA ARG A 121 -14.43 18.42 -12.02
C ARG A 121 -15.77 17.77 -11.75
N ILE A 122 -15.98 17.31 -10.52
CA ILE A 122 -17.32 16.90 -10.10
C ILE A 122 -18.15 18.16 -9.96
N SER A 123 -18.92 18.50 -10.99
CA SER A 123 -19.79 19.69 -10.98
C SER A 123 -21.12 19.34 -10.34
N GLY A 124 -21.47 20.03 -9.25
CA GLY A 124 -22.74 19.87 -8.56
C GLY A 124 -23.06 21.08 -7.70
N SER A 125 -24.32 21.50 -7.67
CA SER A 125 -24.81 22.46 -6.67
C SER A 125 -24.77 21.79 -5.29
N GLY A 126 -24.15 22.44 -4.29
CA GLY A 126 -24.11 21.93 -2.92
C GLY A 126 -22.84 21.15 -2.53
N GLN A 127 -21.72 21.38 -3.21
CA GLN A 127 -20.40 20.92 -2.73
C GLN A 127 -20.12 21.44 -1.31
N PRO A 128 -19.45 20.65 -0.46
CA PRO A 128 -19.07 21.10 0.88
C PRO A 128 -18.11 22.30 0.79
N GLY A 129 -18.30 23.30 1.64
CA GLY A 129 -17.37 24.41 1.80
C GLY A 129 -16.16 24.05 2.65
N ARG A 130 -16.31 23.10 3.57
CA ARG A 130 -15.29 22.64 4.53
C ARG A 130 -15.22 21.12 4.60
N ILE A 131 -14.02 20.58 4.43
CA ILE A 131 -13.71 19.17 4.64
C ILE A 131 -12.61 19.06 5.69
N VAL A 132 -12.82 18.15 6.65
CA VAL A 132 -11.81 17.76 7.64
C VAL A 132 -11.43 16.31 7.44
N ILE A 133 -10.12 16.02 7.47
CA ILE A 133 -9.54 14.68 7.45
C ILE A 133 -8.82 14.45 8.79
N VAL A 134 -9.14 13.35 9.48
CA VAL A 134 -8.50 12.94 10.73
C VAL A 134 -7.61 11.72 10.45
N GLY A 135 -6.31 11.96 10.30
CA GLY A 135 -5.28 10.96 10.03
C GLY A 135 -4.42 11.33 8.82
N GLY A 136 -3.11 11.47 9.04
CA GLY A 136 -2.09 11.75 8.00
C GLY A 136 -1.44 10.49 7.39
N GLY A 137 -2.16 9.37 7.34
CA GLY A 137 -1.68 8.14 6.68
C GLY A 137 -2.07 8.05 5.20
N ALA A 138 -1.79 6.92 4.55
CA ALA A 138 -2.12 6.64 3.14
C ALA A 138 -3.54 7.08 2.73
N ALA A 139 -4.56 6.67 3.48
CA ALA A 139 -5.94 7.01 3.17
C ALA A 139 -6.23 8.51 3.26
N GLY A 140 -5.72 9.19 4.29
CA GLY A 140 -5.93 10.62 4.47
C GLY A 140 -5.20 11.45 3.43
N PHE A 141 -3.95 11.10 3.12
CA PHE A 141 -3.17 11.70 2.04
C PHE A 141 -3.87 11.53 0.69
N ALA A 142 -4.26 10.30 0.35
CA ALA A 142 -4.88 10.01 -0.93
C ALA A 142 -6.23 10.72 -1.10
N ALA A 143 -6.98 10.88 -0.02
CA ALA A 143 -8.20 11.68 -0.03
C ALA A 143 -7.92 13.17 -0.23
N ALA A 144 -6.96 13.74 0.51
CA ALA A 144 -6.59 15.16 0.39
C ALA A 144 -6.11 15.51 -1.01
N GLU A 145 -5.26 14.65 -1.57
CA GLU A 145 -4.74 14.78 -2.94
C GLU A 145 -5.89 14.66 -3.95
N MET A 146 -6.75 13.65 -3.85
CA MET A 146 -7.85 13.44 -4.80
C MET A 146 -8.86 14.60 -4.78
N LEU A 147 -9.18 15.15 -3.60
CA LEU A 147 -10.04 16.32 -3.46
C LEU A 147 -9.49 17.51 -4.28
N ARG A 148 -8.17 17.74 -4.21
CA ARG A 148 -7.51 18.82 -4.97
C ARG A 148 -7.38 18.49 -6.44
N ARG A 149 -7.09 17.23 -6.76
CA ARG A 149 -7.04 16.70 -8.12
C ARG A 149 -8.36 16.89 -8.87
N ARG A 150 -9.50 16.69 -8.21
CA ARG A 150 -10.86 16.96 -8.73
C ARG A 150 -11.21 18.44 -8.82
N GLY A 151 -10.27 19.32 -8.51
CA GLY A 151 -10.42 20.76 -8.59
C GLY A 151 -11.33 21.35 -7.51
N TRP A 152 -11.65 20.63 -6.43
CA TRP A 152 -12.43 21.20 -5.33
C TRP A 152 -11.60 22.25 -4.58
N GLN A 153 -12.18 23.45 -4.42
CA GLN A 153 -11.46 24.63 -3.95
C GLN A 153 -11.79 25.04 -2.50
N GLY A 154 -12.62 24.27 -1.79
CA GLY A 154 -13.03 24.57 -0.42
C GLY A 154 -11.92 24.39 0.62
N GLN A 155 -12.23 24.71 1.87
CA GLN A 155 -11.29 24.65 3.00
C GLN A 155 -11.02 23.21 3.40
N LEU A 156 -9.75 22.78 3.32
CA LEU A 156 -9.32 21.44 3.64
C LEU A 156 -8.35 21.46 4.82
N THR A 157 -8.73 20.85 5.93
CA THR A 157 -7.83 20.65 7.08
C THR A 157 -7.57 19.16 7.26
N MET A 158 -6.29 18.79 7.36
CA MET A 158 -5.86 17.43 7.62
C MET A 158 -5.07 17.39 8.94
N PHE A 159 -5.57 16.64 9.93
CA PHE A 159 -4.92 16.47 11.22
C PHE A 159 -4.10 15.18 11.23
N SER A 160 -2.84 15.29 11.67
CA SER A 160 -1.97 14.16 11.95
C SER A 160 -1.44 14.26 13.37
N SER A 161 -1.53 13.17 14.14
CA SER A 161 -0.87 13.08 15.45
C SER A 161 0.64 12.89 15.31
N GLU A 162 1.14 12.51 14.14
CA GLU A 162 2.57 12.36 13.85
C GLU A 162 3.19 13.74 13.55
N ALA A 163 4.46 13.92 13.93
CA ALA A 163 5.20 15.15 13.69
C ALA A 163 5.70 15.28 12.24
N ASP A 164 5.83 14.15 11.53
CA ASP A 164 6.23 14.09 10.14
C ASP A 164 5.00 14.19 9.20
N ALA A 165 5.23 14.73 8.00
CA ALA A 165 4.25 14.71 6.92
C ALA A 165 3.90 13.26 6.50
N PRO A 166 2.75 13.04 5.82
CA PRO A 166 2.41 11.75 5.24
C PRO A 166 3.59 11.11 4.50
N CYS A 167 3.94 9.89 4.90
CA CYS A 167 5.11 9.17 4.42
C CYS A 167 4.77 7.77 3.92
N ASP A 168 5.65 7.25 3.06
CA ASP A 168 5.66 5.91 2.52
C ASP A 168 5.99 4.88 3.60
N ARG A 169 4.94 4.35 4.24
CA ARG A 169 5.08 3.37 5.32
C ARG A 169 5.67 2.03 4.89
N PRO A 170 5.37 1.49 3.69
CA PRO A 170 6.04 0.29 3.20
C PRO A 170 7.57 0.34 3.26
N ASN A 171 8.17 1.52 3.01
CA ASN A 171 9.62 1.68 3.07
C ASN A 171 10.19 1.69 4.49
N LEU A 172 9.38 1.99 5.52
CA LEU A 172 9.81 2.07 6.91
C LEU A 172 10.29 0.74 7.51
N SER A 173 9.92 -0.39 6.90
CA SER A 173 10.39 -1.75 7.22
C SER A 173 11.31 -2.34 6.14
N LYS A 174 11.57 -1.62 5.04
CA LYS A 174 12.31 -2.12 3.86
C LYS A 174 13.57 -1.29 3.61
N ASP A 175 13.69 -0.67 2.43
CA ASP A 175 14.93 -0.05 1.96
C ASP A 175 15.43 1.06 2.89
N TYR A 176 14.53 1.86 3.47
CA TYR A 176 14.92 2.89 4.44
C TYR A 176 15.46 2.29 5.73
N LEU A 177 14.74 1.31 6.28
CA LEU A 177 15.20 0.62 7.48
C LEU A 177 16.50 -0.14 7.20
N ALA A 178 16.67 -0.76 6.04
CA ALA A 178 17.89 -1.47 5.65
C ALA A 178 19.09 -0.52 5.41
N GLY A 179 18.82 0.77 5.15
CA GLY A 179 19.85 1.77 4.84
C GLY A 179 20.23 1.86 3.36
N SER A 180 19.42 1.29 2.46
CA SER A 180 19.59 1.34 1.00
C SER A 180 18.78 2.46 0.34
N ALA A 181 17.81 3.06 1.04
CA ALA A 181 17.10 4.27 0.62
C ALA A 181 17.35 5.43 1.59
N PRO A 182 17.57 6.65 1.08
CA PRO A 182 17.80 7.81 1.93
C PRO A 182 16.46 8.40 2.43
N GLU A 183 16.49 9.18 3.50
CA GLU A 183 15.27 9.65 4.19
C GLU A 183 14.41 10.58 3.34
N GLU A 184 15.04 11.35 2.45
CA GLU A 184 14.35 12.29 1.56
C GLU A 184 13.35 11.62 0.60
N TRP A 185 13.41 10.29 0.44
CA TRP A 185 12.47 9.54 -0.41
C TRP A 185 11.20 9.11 0.34
N ILE A 186 11.17 9.29 1.66
CA ILE A 186 10.12 8.75 2.52
C ILE A 186 8.85 9.61 2.56
N PRO A 187 8.91 10.95 2.52
CA PRO A 187 7.70 11.76 2.35
C PRO A 187 6.98 11.42 1.03
N LEU A 188 5.64 11.28 1.07
CA LEU A 188 4.85 11.02 -0.15
C LEU A 188 4.85 12.21 -1.12
N ARG A 189 5.06 13.40 -0.56
CA ARG A 189 5.20 14.68 -1.26
C ARG A 189 6.17 15.56 -0.47
N ALA A 190 6.82 16.48 -1.19
CA ALA A 190 7.58 17.56 -0.60
C ALA A 190 6.67 18.51 0.21
N ASP A 191 7.26 19.29 1.12
CA ASP A 191 6.51 20.15 2.04
C ASP A 191 5.72 21.25 1.32
N ASP A 192 6.23 21.76 0.20
CA ASP A 192 5.61 22.80 -0.62
C ASP A 192 4.28 22.35 -1.24
N PHE A 193 4.15 21.06 -1.59
CA PHE A 193 2.93 20.47 -2.14
C PHE A 193 1.68 20.83 -1.33
N TYR A 194 1.74 20.76 0.00
CA TYR A 194 0.58 21.02 0.85
C TYR A 194 0.15 22.49 0.79
N ALA A 195 1.12 23.41 0.81
CA ALA A 195 0.86 24.84 0.71
C ALA A 195 0.33 25.23 -0.69
N GLU A 196 0.96 24.74 -1.75
CA GLU A 196 0.57 24.98 -3.14
C GLU A 196 -0.84 24.44 -3.44
N ASN A 197 -1.18 23.29 -2.86
CA ASN A 197 -2.50 22.70 -2.98
C ASN A 197 -3.49 23.20 -1.90
N ARG A 198 -3.13 24.20 -1.09
CA ARG A 198 -4.01 24.78 -0.05
C ARG A 198 -4.60 23.72 0.88
N ILE A 199 -3.77 22.77 1.30
CA ILE A 199 -4.09 21.74 2.31
C ILE A 199 -3.55 22.26 3.63
N ASP A 200 -4.43 22.56 4.59
CA ASP A 200 -4.06 22.94 5.95
C ASP A 200 -3.65 21.69 6.74
N LEU A 201 -2.40 21.25 6.54
CA LEU A 201 -1.81 20.10 7.20
C LEU A 201 -1.35 20.47 8.62
N ARG A 202 -2.02 19.89 9.62
CA ARG A 202 -1.75 20.10 11.05
C ARG A 202 -1.05 18.88 11.63
N LEU A 203 0.29 18.95 11.67
CA LEU A 203 1.15 17.93 12.26
C LEU A 203 1.19 18.03 13.79
N ALA A 204 1.61 16.96 14.46
CA ALA A 204 1.66 16.83 15.91
C ALA A 204 0.35 17.27 16.61
N THR A 205 -0.79 17.11 15.93
CA THR A 205 -2.09 17.61 16.38
C THR A 205 -3.05 16.44 16.53
N THR A 206 -3.32 16.08 17.79
CA THR A 206 -4.24 14.99 18.12
C THR A 206 -5.68 15.50 18.15
N VAL A 207 -6.56 14.88 17.38
CA VAL A 207 -8.02 15.05 17.52
C VAL A 207 -8.48 14.24 18.73
N SER A 208 -9.15 14.88 19.67
CA SER A 208 -9.60 14.28 20.94
C SER A 208 -11.09 13.94 20.96
N ARG A 209 -11.90 14.62 20.13
CA ARG A 209 -13.35 14.39 20.03
C ARG A 209 -13.89 14.71 18.65
N ILE A 210 -14.88 13.95 18.22
CA ILE A 210 -15.75 14.26 17.08
C ILE A 210 -17.15 14.52 17.65
N ASP A 211 -17.75 15.65 17.28
CA ASP A 211 -19.14 15.98 17.62
C ASP A 211 -19.98 15.94 16.33
N PRO A 212 -20.71 14.84 16.06
CA PRO A 212 -21.51 14.71 14.85
C PRO A 212 -22.68 15.69 14.76
N ASP A 213 -23.25 16.09 15.90
CA ASP A 213 -24.46 16.92 15.94
C ASP A 213 -24.09 18.40 15.73
N ALA A 214 -23.02 18.87 16.36
CA ALA A 214 -22.46 20.20 16.12
C ALA A 214 -21.63 20.29 14.82
N ARG A 215 -21.29 19.14 14.22
CA ARG A 215 -20.39 18.99 13.06
C ARG A 215 -19.03 19.64 13.27
N THR A 216 -18.39 19.29 14.38
CA THR A 216 -17.05 19.78 14.72
C THR A 216 -16.11 18.63 15.05
N VAL A 217 -14.82 18.83 14.83
CA VAL A 217 -13.76 18.06 15.49
C VAL A 217 -13.08 18.95 16.52
N VAL A 218 -12.68 18.38 17.65
CA VAL A 218 -11.99 19.08 18.72
C VAL A 218 -10.61 18.48 18.89
N THR A 219 -9.58 19.32 18.85
CA THR A 219 -8.18 18.93 19.07
C THR A 219 -7.88 18.83 20.57
N ALA A 220 -6.74 18.21 20.92
CA ALA A 220 -6.36 17.97 22.31
C ALA A 220 -6.13 19.27 23.11
N ASP A 221 -5.79 20.37 22.44
CA ASP A 221 -5.68 21.72 23.02
C ASP A 221 -7.04 22.43 23.19
N GLY A 222 -8.13 21.79 22.79
CA GLY A 222 -9.49 22.31 22.91
C GLY A 222 -9.98 23.16 21.73
N ALA A 223 -9.15 23.39 20.69
CA ALA A 223 -9.61 24.10 19.50
C ALA A 223 -10.68 23.29 18.75
N SER A 224 -11.69 24.00 18.23
CA SER A 224 -12.85 23.40 17.55
C SER A 224 -12.86 23.77 16.07
N HIS A 225 -13.00 22.76 15.20
CA HIS A 225 -12.93 22.91 13.76
C HIS A 225 -14.23 22.40 13.10
N PRO A 226 -15.04 23.28 12.51
CA PRO A 226 -16.29 22.89 11.86
C PRO A 226 -16.04 22.22 10.52
N TRP A 227 -16.93 21.30 10.14
CA TRP A 227 -16.86 20.59 8.87
C TRP A 227 -18.24 20.43 8.23
N ASP A 228 -18.28 20.33 6.90
CA ASP A 228 -19.47 19.93 6.15
C ASP A 228 -19.39 18.44 5.76
N ARG A 229 -18.16 17.92 5.62
CA ARG A 229 -17.84 16.49 5.50
C ARG A 229 -16.60 16.16 6.33
N LEU A 230 -16.60 14.97 6.93
CA LEU A 230 -15.51 14.46 7.76
C LEU A 230 -15.01 13.11 7.23
N LEU A 231 -13.70 12.93 7.13
CA LEU A 231 -13.07 11.63 6.90
C LEU A 231 -12.30 11.19 8.14
N VAL A 232 -12.62 10.01 8.67
CA VAL A 232 -11.88 9.31 9.73
C VAL A 232 -10.92 8.31 9.10
N ALA A 233 -9.64 8.66 9.06
CA ALA A 233 -8.54 7.89 8.47
C ALA A 233 -7.44 7.58 9.52
N THR A 234 -7.85 7.27 10.75
CA THR A 234 -6.96 7.09 11.91
C THR A 234 -6.11 5.82 11.85
N GLY A 235 -6.40 4.92 10.91
CA GLY A 235 -5.65 3.68 10.67
C GLY A 235 -5.63 2.76 11.90
N ALA A 236 -4.50 2.05 12.06
CA ALA A 236 -4.27 1.09 13.13
C ALA A 236 -2.99 1.38 13.92
N GLU A 237 -2.94 0.89 15.15
CA GLU A 237 -1.78 0.98 16.05
C GLU A 237 -1.19 -0.40 16.37
N PRO A 238 0.15 -0.50 16.56
CA PRO A 238 0.79 -1.75 16.99
C PRO A 238 0.21 -2.30 18.28
N LEU A 239 0.05 -3.62 18.33
CA LEU A 239 -0.28 -4.32 19.56
C LEU A 239 0.90 -4.26 20.54
N ARG A 240 0.61 -3.92 21.80
CA ARG A 240 1.56 -3.96 22.90
C ARG A 240 1.23 -5.15 23.80
N LEU A 241 2.20 -6.03 24.00
CA LEU A 241 2.05 -7.19 24.88
C LEU A 241 2.52 -6.84 26.30
N PRO A 242 1.87 -7.39 27.35
CA PRO A 242 2.24 -7.15 28.74
C PRO A 242 3.46 -8.00 29.15
N ILE A 243 4.56 -7.86 28.43
CA ILE A 243 5.82 -8.58 28.70
C ILE A 243 6.62 -7.77 29.72
N PRO A 244 7.06 -8.36 30.85
CA PRO A 244 7.99 -7.70 31.77
C PRO A 244 9.21 -7.15 31.03
N GLY A 245 9.46 -5.84 31.16
CA GLY A 245 10.56 -5.14 30.47
C GLY A 245 10.23 -4.64 29.05
N ALA A 246 8.99 -4.73 28.58
CA ALA A 246 8.59 -4.16 27.28
C ALA A 246 8.68 -2.62 27.21
N ASP A 247 8.93 -1.95 28.32
CA ASP A 247 9.16 -0.51 28.45
C ASP A 247 10.64 -0.11 28.42
N GLN A 248 11.55 -1.08 28.30
CA GLN A 248 12.98 -0.82 28.15
C GLN A 248 13.28 0.05 26.92
N GLN A 249 14.30 0.91 27.04
CA GLN A 249 14.62 1.91 25.99
C GLN A 249 15.06 1.31 24.64
N HIS A 250 15.42 0.03 24.61
CA HIS A 250 15.83 -0.68 23.40
C HIS A 250 14.71 -1.53 22.79
N VAL A 251 13.48 -1.41 23.31
CA VAL A 251 12.28 -2.11 22.81
C VAL A 251 11.45 -1.14 21.98
N PHE A 252 11.17 -1.52 20.74
CA PHE A 252 10.45 -0.71 19.77
C PHE A 252 9.26 -1.45 19.19
N THR A 253 8.31 -0.68 18.67
CA THR A 253 7.34 -1.10 17.66
C THR A 253 7.60 -0.29 16.41
N LEU A 254 7.22 -0.78 15.23
CA LEU A 254 7.39 -0.03 13.98
C LEU A 254 6.02 0.35 13.38
N ARG A 255 5.71 1.64 13.29
CA ARG A 255 4.54 2.14 12.56
C ARG A 255 4.76 3.49 11.87
N SER A 256 5.53 4.38 12.48
CA SER A 256 5.77 5.76 12.04
C SER A 256 7.22 5.97 11.60
N LEU A 257 7.49 7.08 10.89
CA LEU A 257 8.85 7.45 10.52
C LEU A 257 9.74 7.66 11.76
N ALA A 258 9.18 8.24 12.83
CA ALA A 258 9.86 8.36 14.11
C ALA A 258 10.28 7.01 14.71
N ASP A 259 9.42 5.98 14.62
CA ASP A 259 9.77 4.63 15.06
C ASP A 259 10.95 4.06 14.25
N SER A 260 10.89 4.19 12.92
CA SER A 260 11.95 3.70 12.04
C SER A 260 13.28 4.41 12.32
N ARG A 261 13.28 5.74 12.45
CA ARG A 261 14.47 6.52 12.86
C ARG A 261 15.04 6.04 14.21
N ALA A 262 14.18 5.75 15.19
CA ALA A 262 14.62 5.27 16.50
C ALA A 262 15.26 3.87 16.42
N ILE A 263 14.70 2.96 15.62
CA ILE A 263 15.27 1.64 15.35
C ILE A 263 16.61 1.77 14.63
N ILE A 264 16.69 2.60 13.58
CA ILE A 264 17.92 2.89 12.82
C ILE A 264 19.02 3.42 13.75
N ALA A 265 18.69 4.38 14.62
CA ALA A 265 19.64 4.95 15.57
C ALA A 265 20.16 3.90 16.55
N ARG A 266 19.28 3.03 17.09
CA ARG A 266 19.69 1.95 17.98
C ARG A 266 20.50 0.89 17.26
N ALA A 267 20.13 0.54 16.03
CA ALA A 267 20.84 -0.44 15.20
C ALA A 267 22.30 -0.02 14.95
N GLY A 268 22.61 1.29 14.88
CA GLY A 268 23.97 1.79 14.70
C GLY A 268 24.95 1.44 15.84
N ALA A 269 24.47 1.04 17.01
CA ALA A 269 25.28 0.62 18.15
C ALA A 269 25.01 -0.83 18.61
N ALA A 270 24.01 -1.48 18.04
CA ALA A 270 23.60 -2.84 18.38
C ALA A 270 24.43 -3.88 17.62
N LYS A 271 24.64 -5.05 18.23
CA LYS A 271 25.22 -6.22 17.57
C LYS A 271 24.19 -7.32 17.35
N SER A 272 23.18 -7.36 18.21
CA SER A 272 22.12 -8.37 18.21
C SER A 272 20.74 -7.73 18.22
N ALA A 273 19.79 -8.35 17.53
CA ALA A 273 18.39 -7.96 17.53
C ALA A 273 17.46 -9.15 17.74
N VAL A 274 16.38 -8.93 18.48
CA VAL A 274 15.26 -9.87 18.58
C VAL A 274 14.02 -9.24 17.98
N VAL A 275 13.41 -9.92 17.02
CA VAL A 275 12.11 -9.54 16.46
C VAL A 275 11.05 -10.51 16.97
N LEU A 276 10.09 -10.00 17.75
CA LEU A 276 8.95 -10.77 18.21
C LEU A 276 7.81 -10.66 17.19
N GLY A 277 7.56 -11.74 16.47
CA GLY A 277 6.49 -11.87 15.47
C GLY A 277 7.00 -12.25 14.09
N SER A 278 6.43 -13.30 13.51
CA SER A 278 6.78 -13.85 12.19
C SER A 278 5.75 -13.48 11.10
N GLY A 279 5.12 -12.31 11.23
CA GLY A 279 4.26 -11.71 10.20
C GLY A 279 5.06 -10.89 9.20
N PHE A 280 4.39 -10.27 8.21
CA PHE A 280 5.06 -9.53 7.13
C PHE A 280 6.03 -8.47 7.65
N ILE A 281 5.55 -7.56 8.51
CA ILE A 281 6.40 -6.49 9.07
C ILE A 281 7.54 -7.04 9.94
N GLY A 282 7.29 -8.08 10.74
CA GLY A 282 8.33 -8.69 11.56
C GLY A 282 9.47 -9.26 10.72
N LEU A 283 9.13 -9.98 9.66
CA LEU A 283 10.12 -10.55 8.74
C LEU A 283 10.83 -9.47 7.91
N GLU A 284 10.12 -8.44 7.44
CA GLU A 284 10.75 -7.31 6.75
C GLU A 284 11.75 -6.59 7.67
N VAL A 285 11.39 -6.34 8.93
CA VAL A 285 12.30 -5.76 9.93
C VAL A 285 13.49 -6.67 10.19
N ALA A 286 13.28 -7.98 10.29
CA ALA A 286 14.37 -8.94 10.49
C ALA A 286 15.40 -8.85 9.34
N ALA A 287 14.92 -8.92 8.10
CA ALA A 287 15.76 -8.79 6.91
C ALA A 287 16.48 -7.42 6.84
N ALA A 288 15.80 -6.33 7.20
CA ALA A 288 16.38 -4.99 7.18
C ALA A 288 17.48 -4.82 8.25
N LEU A 289 17.32 -5.41 9.43
CA LEU A 289 18.32 -5.40 10.50
C LEU A 289 19.51 -6.32 10.17
N ASN A 290 19.25 -7.47 9.55
CA ASN A 290 20.29 -8.35 9.02
C ASN A 290 21.14 -7.63 7.95
N ALA A 291 20.50 -6.90 7.04
CA ALA A 291 21.21 -6.09 6.03
C ALA A 291 22.13 -5.01 6.64
N ARG A 292 21.89 -4.59 7.89
CA ARG A 292 22.77 -3.71 8.67
C ARG A 292 23.90 -4.43 9.40
N GLY A 293 23.99 -5.75 9.29
CA GLY A 293 25.02 -6.58 9.90
C GLY A 293 24.75 -7.00 11.34
N LEU A 294 23.50 -6.92 11.81
CA LEU A 294 23.13 -7.43 13.14
C LEU A 294 22.91 -8.94 13.10
N GLU A 295 23.22 -9.63 14.19
CA GLU A 295 22.74 -11.00 14.43
C GLU A 295 21.26 -10.92 14.81
N VAL A 296 20.38 -11.50 13.99
CA VAL A 296 18.93 -11.34 14.13
C VAL A 296 18.27 -12.65 14.54
N HIS A 297 17.52 -12.61 15.63
CA HIS A 297 16.64 -13.68 16.08
C HIS A 297 15.19 -13.33 15.84
N VAL A 298 14.44 -14.23 15.20
CA VAL A 298 12.99 -14.11 15.03
C VAL A 298 12.30 -15.06 16.01
N VAL A 299 11.47 -14.52 16.89
CA VAL A 299 10.73 -15.28 17.91
C VAL A 299 9.24 -15.24 17.56
N SER A 300 8.58 -16.39 17.53
CA SER A 300 7.13 -16.44 17.27
C SER A 300 6.46 -17.67 17.90
N LEU A 301 5.21 -17.49 18.32
CA LEU A 301 4.35 -18.58 18.78
C LEU A 301 3.84 -19.46 17.64
N ASP A 302 3.90 -18.96 16.40
CA ASP A 302 3.48 -19.72 15.23
C ASP A 302 4.38 -20.96 15.05
N ALA A 303 3.84 -22.00 14.39
CA ALA A 303 4.67 -23.14 13.99
C ALA A 303 5.58 -22.76 12.80
N ARG A 304 5.07 -21.89 11.92
CA ARG A 304 5.73 -21.43 10.69
C ARG A 304 5.40 -19.95 10.47
N PRO A 305 6.32 -19.16 9.89
CA PRO A 305 6.02 -17.77 9.53
C PRO A 305 4.86 -17.73 8.53
N LEU A 306 4.00 -16.71 8.65
CA LEU A 306 2.93 -16.39 7.70
C LEU A 306 1.93 -17.52 7.36
N GLU A 307 1.93 -18.65 8.07
CA GLU A 307 1.11 -19.83 7.75
C GLU A 307 -0.39 -19.51 7.69
N ARG A 308 -0.86 -18.64 8.59
CA ARG A 308 -2.27 -18.21 8.66
C ARG A 308 -2.73 -17.40 7.45
N VAL A 309 -1.81 -16.90 6.63
CA VAL A 309 -2.10 -16.07 5.46
C VAL A 309 -1.68 -16.74 4.17
N LEU A 310 -0.50 -17.38 4.17
CA LEU A 310 0.13 -17.95 2.98
C LEU A 310 0.14 -19.49 2.95
N GLY A 311 -0.32 -20.13 4.02
CA GLY A 311 -0.25 -21.58 4.15
C GLY A 311 1.15 -22.11 4.46
N ALA A 312 1.20 -23.41 4.72
CA ALA A 312 2.34 -24.05 5.34
C ALA A 312 3.55 -24.17 4.39
N GLN A 313 3.34 -24.40 3.09
CA GLN A 313 4.44 -24.53 2.11
C GLN A 313 5.17 -23.20 1.86
N LEU A 314 4.43 -22.09 1.68
CA LEU A 314 5.06 -20.78 1.55
C LEU A 314 5.68 -20.33 2.87
N GLY A 315 5.09 -20.66 4.01
CA GLY A 315 5.70 -20.40 5.31
C GLY A 315 7.06 -21.09 5.47
N ASP A 316 7.16 -22.38 5.13
CA ASP A 316 8.45 -23.11 5.17
C ASP A 316 9.48 -22.49 4.22
N PHE A 317 9.06 -22.14 3.01
CA PHE A 317 9.94 -21.51 2.03
C PHE A 317 10.45 -20.14 2.50
N ILE A 318 9.57 -19.27 3.00
CA ILE A 318 9.97 -17.95 3.51
C ILE A 318 10.93 -18.09 4.69
N ARG A 319 10.67 -19.05 5.60
CA ARG A 319 11.61 -19.35 6.68
C ARG A 319 12.99 -19.72 6.12
N ALA A 320 13.04 -20.63 5.15
CA ALA A 320 14.29 -21.08 4.55
C ALA A 320 15.05 -19.93 3.86
N VAL A 321 14.34 -19.00 3.22
CA VAL A 321 14.92 -17.79 2.62
C VAL A 321 15.61 -16.93 3.68
N HIS A 322 14.97 -16.69 4.82
CA HIS A 322 15.56 -15.93 5.92
C HIS A 322 16.71 -16.69 6.59
N GLU A 323 16.54 -17.98 6.90
CA GLU A 323 17.63 -18.78 7.49
C GLU A 323 18.87 -18.86 6.59
N ALA A 324 18.69 -18.84 5.26
CA ALA A 324 19.81 -18.77 4.30
C ALA A 324 20.58 -17.43 4.35
N HIS A 325 19.94 -16.35 4.82
CA HIS A 325 20.57 -15.05 5.03
C HIS A 325 21.11 -14.85 6.46
N GLY A 326 20.89 -15.82 7.35
CA GLY A 326 21.52 -15.89 8.68
C GLY A 326 20.60 -15.56 9.85
N GLU A 327 19.33 -15.23 9.62
CA GLU A 327 18.32 -15.08 10.65
C GLU A 327 18.08 -16.40 11.40
N ILE A 328 17.94 -16.32 12.73
CA ILE A 328 17.76 -17.50 13.60
C ILE A 328 16.32 -17.53 14.12
N PHE A 329 15.57 -18.58 13.81
CA PHE A 329 14.16 -18.71 14.20
C PHE A 329 13.96 -19.52 15.47
N HIS A 330 13.17 -18.95 16.39
CA HIS A 330 12.67 -19.57 17.61
C HIS A 330 11.13 -19.66 17.52
N MET A 331 10.64 -20.78 16.98
CA MET A 331 9.21 -21.02 16.72
C MET A 331 8.54 -21.76 17.87
N GLY A 332 7.23 -21.59 18.04
CA GLY A 332 6.46 -22.20 19.12
C GLY A 332 6.76 -21.65 20.52
N THR A 333 7.43 -20.50 20.62
CA THR A 333 7.84 -19.86 21.88
C THR A 333 7.64 -18.35 21.80
N SER A 334 7.65 -17.66 22.94
CA SER A 334 7.51 -16.20 23.01
C SER A 334 8.55 -15.63 23.96
N ILE A 335 8.58 -14.30 24.09
CA ILE A 335 9.41 -13.62 25.07
C ILE A 335 8.67 -13.62 26.42
N ALA A 336 9.27 -14.20 27.45
CA ALA A 336 8.79 -14.19 28.82
C ALA A 336 9.18 -12.91 29.57
N SER A 337 10.39 -12.39 29.34
CA SER A 337 10.88 -11.13 29.92
C SER A 337 11.99 -10.51 29.07
N ILE A 338 12.15 -9.20 29.20
CA ILE A 338 13.19 -8.39 28.52
C ILE A 338 14.04 -7.70 29.60
N ASP A 339 15.31 -8.06 29.67
CA ASP A 339 16.31 -7.42 30.52
C ASP A 339 17.09 -6.35 29.75
N ALA A 340 18.08 -5.72 30.38
CA ALA A 340 18.83 -4.62 29.77
C ALA A 340 19.61 -4.99 28.50
N THR A 341 20.01 -6.26 28.34
CA THR A 341 20.86 -6.75 27.24
C THR A 341 20.47 -8.13 26.72
N SER A 342 19.32 -8.66 27.14
CA SER A 342 18.88 -10.01 26.77
C SER A 342 17.38 -10.16 26.88
N VAL A 343 16.82 -11.12 26.14
CA VAL A 343 15.47 -11.61 26.34
C VAL A 343 15.51 -13.04 26.90
N THR A 344 14.57 -13.35 27.79
CA THR A 344 14.29 -14.73 28.21
C THR A 344 13.04 -15.20 27.48
N LEU A 345 13.13 -16.35 26.82
CA LEU A 345 12.03 -16.99 26.14
C LEU A 345 11.17 -17.82 27.10
N THR A 346 9.95 -18.14 26.69
CA THR A 346 8.99 -18.93 27.48
C THR A 346 9.42 -20.37 27.71
N ASP A 347 10.33 -20.90 26.89
CA ASP A 347 10.98 -22.21 27.07
C ASP A 347 12.21 -22.17 27.99
N GLY A 348 12.58 -20.98 28.48
CA GLY A 348 13.71 -20.75 29.37
C GLY A 348 15.03 -20.41 28.66
N ALA A 349 15.10 -20.42 27.33
CA ALA A 349 16.28 -19.96 26.61
C ALA A 349 16.53 -18.47 26.83
N GLN A 350 17.79 -18.06 26.88
CA GLN A 350 18.19 -16.66 26.98
C GLN A 350 18.98 -16.25 25.75
N ILE A 351 18.59 -15.12 25.15
CA ILE A 351 19.15 -14.63 23.88
C ILE A 351 19.68 -13.20 24.10
N PRO A 352 20.92 -12.89 23.69
CA PRO A 352 21.41 -11.51 23.67
C PRO A 352 20.51 -10.61 22.80
N ALA A 353 20.17 -9.43 23.31
CA ALA A 353 19.28 -8.52 22.59
C ALA A 353 19.66 -7.07 22.90
N ASP A 354 20.47 -6.47 22.03
CA ASP A 354 20.75 -5.03 22.10
C ASP A 354 19.59 -4.20 21.56
N LEU A 355 18.74 -4.79 20.71
CA LEU A 355 17.55 -4.21 20.10
C LEU A 355 16.42 -5.23 20.14
N VAL A 356 15.22 -4.82 20.52
CA VAL A 356 14.01 -5.65 20.41
C VAL A 356 12.97 -4.91 19.58
N VAL A 357 12.37 -5.58 18.59
CA VAL A 357 11.23 -5.05 17.84
C VAL A 357 10.03 -5.97 18.01
N ILE A 358 8.92 -5.42 18.51
CA ILE A 358 7.65 -6.14 18.68
C ILE A 358 6.75 -5.88 17.48
N GLY A 359 6.53 -6.92 16.68
CA GLY A 359 5.76 -6.91 15.43
C GLY A 359 4.67 -7.98 15.40
N VAL A 360 3.79 -8.00 16.39
CA VAL A 360 2.76 -9.05 16.59
C VAL A 360 1.37 -8.69 16.05
N GLY A 361 1.31 -7.73 15.12
CA GLY A 361 0.08 -7.25 14.51
C GLY A 361 -0.38 -5.89 15.05
N VAL A 362 -1.53 -5.42 14.55
CA VAL A 362 -2.09 -4.11 14.86
C VAL A 362 -3.57 -4.23 15.26
N LYS A 363 -4.12 -3.15 15.83
CA LYS A 363 -5.56 -2.98 16.05
C LYS A 363 -6.03 -1.63 15.53
N PRO A 364 -7.25 -1.51 14.97
CA PRO A 364 -7.76 -0.24 14.47
C PRO A 364 -7.94 0.78 15.60
N ARG A 365 -7.71 2.08 15.32
CA ARG A 365 -7.90 3.17 16.28
C ARG A 365 -9.37 3.63 16.33
N LEU A 366 -10.16 2.96 17.17
CA LEU A 366 -11.63 3.10 17.21
C LEU A 366 -12.17 4.11 18.23
N ALA A 367 -11.36 4.51 19.23
CA ALA A 367 -11.84 5.30 20.37
C ALA A 367 -12.59 6.59 19.98
N LEU A 368 -12.12 7.33 18.97
CA LEU A 368 -12.79 8.54 18.48
C LEU A 368 -14.16 8.23 17.87
N ALA A 369 -14.25 7.16 17.08
CA ALA A 369 -15.47 6.77 16.40
C ALA A 369 -16.51 6.20 17.37
N GLU A 370 -16.06 5.40 18.34
CA GLU A 370 -16.90 4.89 19.45
C GLU A 370 -17.50 6.04 20.26
N ALA A 371 -16.66 7.00 20.67
CA ALA A 371 -17.11 8.17 21.43
C ALA A 371 -18.07 9.06 20.63
N ALA A 372 -17.94 9.09 19.30
CA ALA A 372 -18.85 9.79 18.39
C ALA A 372 -20.15 9.02 18.09
N GLY A 373 -20.32 7.81 18.64
CA GLY A 373 -21.49 6.98 18.41
C GLY A 373 -21.61 6.47 16.96
N LEU A 374 -20.48 6.20 16.31
CA LEU A 374 -20.46 5.50 15.02
C LEU A 374 -20.65 4.00 15.23
N ALA A 375 -21.21 3.31 14.24
CA ALA A 375 -21.35 1.85 14.28
C ALA A 375 -19.98 1.17 14.11
N ILE A 376 -19.66 0.23 14.99
CA ILE A 376 -18.35 -0.44 15.07
C ILE A 376 -18.53 -1.96 15.09
N ASP A 377 -17.70 -2.68 14.33
CA ASP A 377 -17.43 -4.12 14.49
C ASP A 377 -15.98 -4.36 14.07
N ARG A 378 -15.07 -4.44 15.06
CA ARG A 378 -13.62 -4.63 14.83
C ARG A 378 -13.07 -3.67 13.75
N GLY A 379 -13.62 -2.46 13.66
CA GLY A 379 -13.49 -1.51 12.54
C GLY A 379 -14.70 -0.57 12.52
N ILE A 380 -14.55 0.63 11.96
CA ILE A 380 -15.67 1.55 11.70
C ILE A 380 -16.48 0.99 10.54
N LEU A 381 -17.74 0.65 10.78
CA LEU A 381 -18.62 0.15 9.74
C LEU A 381 -18.98 1.27 8.76
N VAL A 382 -18.78 0.99 7.48
CA VAL A 382 -19.15 1.88 6.38
C VAL A 382 -20.00 1.15 5.35
N ASN A 383 -20.76 1.90 4.55
CA ASN A 383 -21.44 1.38 3.38
C ASN A 383 -20.49 1.26 2.17
N GLU A 384 -21.01 0.86 1.01
CA GLU A 384 -20.25 0.70 -0.24
C GLU A 384 -19.64 2.02 -0.74
N HIS A 385 -20.14 3.17 -0.29
CA HIS A 385 -19.63 4.50 -0.59
C HIS A 385 -18.63 5.02 0.46
N LEU A 386 -18.22 4.16 1.41
CA LEU A 386 -17.33 4.49 2.53
C LEU A 386 -17.90 5.51 3.52
N GLU A 387 -19.22 5.73 3.50
CA GLU A 387 -19.93 6.56 4.48
C GLU A 387 -20.32 5.72 5.71
N THR A 388 -20.12 6.28 6.89
CA THR A 388 -20.40 5.63 8.18
C THR A 388 -21.91 5.63 8.50
N SER A 389 -22.29 5.16 9.69
CA SER A 389 -23.67 5.23 10.19
C SER A 389 -24.18 6.67 10.44
N ARG A 390 -23.32 7.69 10.34
CA ARG A 390 -23.68 9.10 10.47
C ARG A 390 -23.48 9.82 9.11
N PRO A 391 -24.53 10.44 8.53
CA PRO A 391 -24.43 11.11 7.25
C PRO A 391 -23.36 12.21 7.22
N GLY A 392 -22.57 12.26 6.16
CA GLY A 392 -21.47 13.21 5.97
C GLY A 392 -20.18 12.84 6.69
N ILE A 393 -20.12 11.71 7.42
CA ILE A 393 -18.91 11.17 8.03
C ILE A 393 -18.51 9.90 7.29
N PHE A 394 -17.27 9.86 6.81
CA PHE A 394 -16.66 8.78 6.05
C PHE A 394 -15.54 8.13 6.84
N ALA A 395 -15.17 6.89 6.52
CA ALA A 395 -13.98 6.25 7.04
C ALA A 395 -13.24 5.45 5.96
N ALA A 396 -11.90 5.46 6.00
CA ALA A 396 -11.06 4.79 5.01
C ALA A 396 -9.74 4.27 5.61
N GLY A 397 -9.15 3.26 4.98
CA GLY A 397 -7.91 2.60 5.39
C GLY A 397 -8.12 1.56 6.49
N ASP A 398 -7.05 1.24 7.23
CA ASP A 398 -7.03 0.13 8.21
C ASP A 398 -8.14 0.19 9.28
N VAL A 399 -8.72 1.38 9.51
CA VAL A 399 -9.80 1.61 10.46
C VAL A 399 -11.18 1.23 9.92
N ALA A 400 -11.37 1.24 8.60
CA ALA A 400 -12.66 1.08 7.95
C ALA A 400 -12.98 -0.39 7.66
N ARG A 401 -14.21 -0.78 7.94
CA ARG A 401 -14.77 -2.10 7.64
C ARG A 401 -15.92 -1.95 6.65
N TRP A 402 -15.70 -2.39 5.42
CA TRP A 402 -16.58 -2.12 4.26
C TRP A 402 -17.22 -3.41 3.72
N PRO A 403 -18.35 -3.33 3.00
CA PRO A 403 -19.05 -4.50 2.46
C PRO A 403 -18.42 -4.99 1.14
N GLY A 404 -17.17 -5.44 1.19
CA GLY A 404 -16.46 -5.98 0.01
C GLY A 404 -15.73 -7.29 0.27
N GLY A 405 -16.14 -8.05 1.29
CA GLY A 405 -15.80 -9.46 1.42
C GLY A 405 -16.71 -10.32 0.54
N ALA A 406 -16.31 -11.59 0.37
CA ALA A 406 -17.07 -12.55 -0.43
C ALA A 406 -18.54 -12.66 0.03
N ALA A 407 -19.47 -12.75 -0.92
CA ALA A 407 -20.91 -12.91 -0.66
C ALA A 407 -21.54 -11.78 0.20
N GLY A 408 -20.99 -10.56 0.14
CA GLY A 408 -21.51 -9.41 0.86
C GLY A 408 -21.08 -9.34 2.33
N GLU A 409 -20.15 -10.20 2.76
CA GLU A 409 -19.50 -10.05 4.05
C GLU A 409 -18.72 -8.74 4.12
N THR A 410 -18.65 -8.16 5.31
CA THR A 410 -17.82 -6.97 5.52
C THR A 410 -16.39 -7.37 5.85
N ALA A 411 -15.43 -6.73 5.17
CA ALA A 411 -14.00 -6.96 5.34
C ALA A 411 -13.32 -5.73 5.95
N ARG A 412 -12.21 -5.95 6.65
CA ARG A 412 -11.26 -4.92 7.07
C ARG A 412 -9.88 -5.42 6.68
N VAL A 413 -9.14 -4.59 5.96
CA VAL A 413 -7.87 -4.97 5.36
C VAL A 413 -6.83 -3.90 5.66
N GLU A 414 -5.66 -4.35 6.12
CA GLU A 414 -4.58 -3.51 6.64
C GLU A 414 -3.46 -3.40 5.61
N HIS A 415 -3.79 -2.88 4.42
CA HIS A 415 -2.84 -2.80 3.31
C HIS A 415 -2.79 -1.41 2.70
N TRP A 416 -1.58 -1.02 2.31
CA TRP A 416 -1.23 0.31 1.81
C TRP A 416 -2.12 0.73 0.63
N VAL A 417 -2.17 -0.10 -0.43
CA VAL A 417 -2.94 0.18 -1.64
C VAL A 417 -4.44 0.25 -1.35
N VAL A 418 -4.96 -0.61 -0.48
CA VAL A 418 -6.37 -0.57 -0.06
C VAL A 418 -6.68 0.76 0.60
N ALA A 419 -5.81 1.22 1.52
CA ALA A 419 -6.00 2.47 2.22
C ALA A 419 -6.01 3.68 1.27
N GLU A 420 -5.05 3.76 0.34
CA GLU A 420 -4.99 4.85 -0.64
C GLU A 420 -6.23 4.87 -1.55
N ARG A 421 -6.63 3.71 -2.08
CA ARG A 421 -7.79 3.64 -2.99
C ARG A 421 -9.11 3.90 -2.27
N GLN A 422 -9.26 3.47 -1.02
CA GLN A 422 -10.40 3.88 -0.19
C GLN A 422 -10.38 5.39 0.06
N GLY A 423 -9.22 5.98 0.32
CA GLY A 423 -9.06 7.43 0.46
C GLY A 423 -9.52 8.19 -0.78
N GLN A 424 -9.09 7.74 -1.98
CA GLN A 424 -9.52 8.29 -3.26
C GLN A 424 -11.04 8.21 -3.42
N VAL A 425 -11.65 7.03 -3.23
CA VAL A 425 -13.12 6.87 -3.36
C VAL A 425 -13.89 7.68 -2.32
N ALA A 426 -13.41 7.75 -1.08
CA ALA A 426 -14.04 8.57 -0.04
C ALA A 426 -14.05 10.05 -0.43
N ALA A 427 -12.95 10.58 -0.97
CA ALA A 427 -12.89 11.96 -1.47
C ALA A 427 -13.93 12.23 -2.57
N GLU A 428 -14.05 11.34 -3.55
CA GLU A 428 -15.06 11.45 -4.63
C GLU A 428 -16.48 11.47 -4.06
N ASN A 429 -16.76 10.62 -3.06
CA ASN A 429 -18.07 10.54 -2.43
C ASN A 429 -18.39 11.72 -1.51
N MET A 430 -17.38 12.30 -0.87
CA MET A 430 -17.52 13.58 -0.15
C MET A 430 -17.90 14.73 -1.09
N LEU A 431 -17.51 14.65 -2.37
CA LEU A 431 -17.91 15.56 -3.44
C LEU A 431 -19.22 15.18 -4.14
N GLY A 432 -19.85 14.05 -3.77
CA GLY A 432 -21.17 13.63 -4.23
C GLY A 432 -21.17 12.64 -5.40
N ALA A 433 -20.03 12.03 -5.76
CA ALA A 433 -19.94 11.13 -6.91
C ALA A 433 -20.73 9.81 -6.75
N ARG A 434 -20.98 9.36 -5.51
CA ARG A 434 -21.66 8.09 -5.19
C ARG A 434 -21.03 6.89 -5.90
N LEU A 435 -19.71 6.80 -5.87
CA LEU A 435 -18.92 5.68 -6.35
C LEU A 435 -18.86 4.58 -5.28
N ALA A 436 -19.23 3.36 -5.67
CA ALA A 436 -19.04 2.19 -4.82
C ALA A 436 -17.57 1.75 -4.84
N TYR A 437 -16.95 1.53 -3.68
CA TYR A 437 -15.62 0.93 -3.57
C TYR A 437 -15.71 -0.58 -3.84
N ARG A 438 -15.09 -1.02 -4.94
CA ARG A 438 -15.17 -2.41 -5.45
C ARG A 438 -13.80 -3.05 -5.71
N ASP A 439 -12.73 -2.40 -5.28
CA ASP A 439 -11.40 -2.89 -5.59
C ASP A 439 -11.12 -4.20 -4.86
N VAL A 440 -10.52 -5.13 -5.60
CA VAL A 440 -9.97 -6.36 -5.04
C VAL A 440 -8.72 -6.00 -4.23
N PRO A 441 -8.63 -6.42 -2.96
CA PRO A 441 -7.45 -6.18 -2.15
C PRO A 441 -6.19 -6.73 -2.81
N PHE A 442 -5.12 -5.93 -2.75
CA PHE A 442 -3.81 -6.30 -3.25
C PHE A 442 -2.74 -5.76 -2.32
N PHE A 443 -1.68 -6.54 -2.11
CA PHE A 443 -0.45 -6.09 -1.48
C PHE A 443 0.76 -6.87 -1.97
N TRP A 444 1.94 -6.40 -1.60
CA TRP A 444 3.20 -7.10 -1.80
C TRP A 444 3.98 -7.18 -0.49
N SER A 445 4.86 -8.16 -0.39
CA SER A 445 5.83 -8.29 0.69
C SER A 445 7.18 -8.66 0.10
N ALA A 446 8.25 -8.11 0.67
CA ALA A 446 9.62 -8.39 0.26
C ALA A 446 10.34 -9.16 1.38
N HIS A 447 11.01 -10.24 1.00
CA HIS A 447 11.79 -11.10 1.90
C HIS A 447 13.15 -11.34 1.21
N HIS A 448 14.14 -10.50 1.53
CA HIS A 448 15.42 -10.44 0.82
C HIS A 448 15.22 -10.29 -0.70
N ASP A 449 15.67 -11.26 -1.49
CA ASP A 449 15.58 -11.31 -2.94
C ASP A 449 14.22 -11.83 -3.46
N VAL A 450 13.31 -12.23 -2.57
CA VAL A 450 11.99 -12.74 -2.92
C VAL A 450 10.91 -11.68 -2.73
N THR A 451 10.11 -11.45 -3.76
CA THR A 451 8.88 -10.63 -3.66
C THR A 451 7.66 -11.50 -3.85
N ILE A 452 6.72 -11.42 -2.90
CA ILE A 452 5.41 -12.06 -2.98
C ILE A 452 4.38 -11.00 -3.28
N ARG A 453 3.53 -11.27 -4.27
CA ARG A 453 2.31 -10.49 -4.54
C ARG A 453 1.11 -11.28 -4.09
N TYR A 454 0.16 -10.64 -3.44
CA TYR A 454 -1.06 -11.26 -2.96
C TYR A 454 -2.27 -10.47 -3.42
N VAL A 455 -3.23 -11.16 -4.05
CA VAL A 455 -4.46 -10.59 -4.60
C VAL A 455 -5.65 -11.33 -4.01
N GLY A 456 -6.70 -10.59 -3.67
CA GLY A 456 -7.91 -11.12 -3.04
C GLY A 456 -7.81 -11.08 -1.51
N HIS A 457 -8.71 -11.81 -0.85
CA HIS A 457 -8.75 -11.85 0.61
C HIS A 457 -9.33 -13.19 1.09
N ALA A 458 -8.46 -14.09 1.54
CA ALA A 458 -8.86 -15.37 2.12
C ALA A 458 -8.60 -15.39 3.63
N LEU A 459 -9.67 -15.41 4.43
CA LEU A 459 -9.59 -15.61 5.89
C LEU A 459 -9.49 -17.09 6.29
N ALA A 460 -9.96 -17.96 5.41
CA ALA A 460 -9.92 -19.41 5.54
C ALA A 460 -10.00 -20.05 4.14
N TRP A 461 -9.48 -21.26 4.02
CA TRP A 461 -9.49 -22.08 2.80
C TRP A 461 -9.63 -23.55 3.19
N ASP A 462 -10.21 -24.37 2.30
CA ASP A 462 -10.26 -25.83 2.41
C ASP A 462 -9.27 -26.54 1.47
N GLU A 463 -8.70 -25.78 0.52
CA GLU A 463 -7.76 -26.28 -0.48
C GLU A 463 -6.73 -25.19 -0.83
N ILE A 464 -5.45 -25.60 -0.92
CA ILE A 464 -4.39 -24.82 -1.56
C ILE A 464 -3.99 -25.53 -2.84
N ALA A 465 -4.04 -24.82 -3.97
CA ALA A 465 -3.55 -25.30 -5.25
C ALA A 465 -2.28 -24.54 -5.65
N ILE A 466 -1.21 -25.27 -5.95
CA ILE A 466 0.09 -24.71 -6.35
C ILE A 466 0.31 -25.01 -7.83
N ASP A 467 0.56 -23.97 -8.61
CA ASP A 467 1.02 -24.03 -9.99
C ASP A 467 2.45 -23.47 -10.05
N GLY A 468 3.36 -24.19 -10.70
CA GLY A 468 4.80 -23.90 -10.72
C GLY A 468 5.57 -24.50 -9.55
N ASP A 469 6.72 -23.89 -9.24
CA ASP A 469 7.66 -24.36 -8.22
C ASP A 469 8.07 -23.20 -7.30
N ILE A 470 7.72 -23.34 -6.02
CA ILE A 470 8.05 -22.37 -4.97
C ILE A 470 9.58 -22.22 -4.83
N ALA A 471 10.33 -23.33 -4.87
CA ALA A 471 11.77 -23.32 -4.69
C ALA A 471 12.51 -22.67 -5.88
N ALA A 472 11.90 -22.67 -7.07
CA ALA A 472 12.43 -22.03 -8.26
C ALA A 472 12.06 -20.53 -8.37
N HIS A 473 11.36 -19.98 -7.38
CA HIS A 473 10.84 -18.60 -7.38
C HIS A 473 9.89 -18.33 -8.57
N ASP A 474 9.18 -19.36 -9.04
CA ASP A 474 8.26 -19.28 -10.17
C ASP A 474 6.97 -20.05 -9.85
N CYS A 475 6.05 -19.42 -9.11
CA CYS A 475 4.84 -20.09 -8.67
C CYS A 475 3.63 -19.16 -8.49
N ALA A 476 2.46 -19.80 -8.48
CA ALA A 476 1.17 -19.23 -8.17
C ALA A 476 0.45 -20.16 -7.18
N VAL A 477 0.04 -19.63 -6.03
CA VAL A 477 -0.58 -20.36 -4.93
C VAL A 477 -1.99 -19.84 -4.72
N SER A 478 -2.98 -20.63 -5.11
CA SER A 478 -4.41 -20.30 -5.01
C SER A 478 -5.00 -20.79 -3.70
N TYR A 479 -5.68 -19.91 -2.96
CA TYR A 479 -6.41 -20.23 -1.74
C TYR A 479 -7.89 -20.39 -2.06
N ARG A 480 -8.41 -21.61 -1.90
CA ARG A 480 -9.75 -21.98 -2.36
C ARG A 480 -10.66 -22.36 -1.20
N MET A 481 -11.94 -22.04 -1.36
CA MET A 481 -13.01 -22.42 -0.45
C MET A 481 -14.17 -22.96 -1.28
N LYS A 482 -14.59 -24.21 -1.05
CA LYS A 482 -15.70 -24.84 -1.77
C LYS A 482 -15.54 -24.73 -3.30
N GLY A 483 -14.32 -24.96 -3.78
CA GLY A 483 -13.97 -24.91 -5.20
C GLY A 483 -13.81 -23.50 -5.81
N ARG A 484 -14.05 -22.42 -5.06
CA ARG A 484 -13.84 -21.03 -5.52
C ARG A 484 -12.50 -20.49 -5.02
N THR A 485 -11.69 -19.90 -5.90
CA THR A 485 -10.48 -19.18 -5.50
C THR A 485 -10.85 -17.83 -4.88
N LEU A 486 -10.42 -17.61 -3.64
CA LEU A 486 -10.67 -16.39 -2.85
C LEU A 486 -9.48 -15.42 -2.89
N ALA A 487 -8.28 -15.97 -3.06
CA ALA A 487 -7.04 -15.21 -3.17
C ALA A 487 -5.96 -16.00 -3.91
N LEU A 488 -4.95 -15.28 -4.38
CA LEU A 488 -3.77 -15.81 -5.06
C LEU A 488 -2.51 -15.13 -4.53
N ALA A 489 -1.49 -15.92 -4.19
CA ALA A 489 -0.13 -15.43 -3.98
C ALA A 489 0.77 -15.84 -5.16
N THR A 490 1.64 -14.95 -5.64
CA THR A 490 2.56 -15.24 -6.75
C THR A 490 4.00 -14.85 -6.40
N ILE A 491 4.95 -15.65 -6.89
CA ILE A 491 6.39 -15.34 -6.92
C ILE A 491 6.84 -15.48 -8.38
N GLY A 492 7.44 -14.43 -8.96
CA GLY A 492 7.89 -14.44 -10.36
C GLY A 492 6.78 -14.42 -11.43
N ARG A 493 5.50 -14.51 -11.04
CA ARG A 493 4.34 -14.63 -11.96
C ARG A 493 3.37 -13.44 -11.90
N ASP A 494 3.89 -12.22 -12.02
CA ASP A 494 3.13 -10.97 -11.81
C ASP A 494 1.92 -10.80 -12.72
N ALA A 495 2.01 -11.28 -13.97
CA ALA A 495 0.88 -11.25 -14.91
C ALA A 495 -0.32 -12.05 -14.39
N LEU A 496 -0.09 -13.20 -13.73
CA LEU A 496 -1.17 -14.01 -13.16
C LEU A 496 -1.85 -13.30 -11.98
N ALA A 497 -1.11 -12.53 -11.19
CA ALA A 497 -1.71 -11.70 -10.13
C ALA A 497 -2.67 -10.65 -10.71
N LEU A 498 -2.30 -10.00 -11.82
CA LEU A 498 -3.17 -9.05 -12.52
C LEU A 498 -4.41 -9.72 -13.13
N GLU A 499 -4.24 -10.90 -13.75
CA GLU A 499 -5.36 -11.68 -14.30
C GLU A 499 -6.34 -12.10 -13.21
N GLU A 500 -5.83 -12.56 -12.08
CA GLU A 500 -6.66 -12.96 -10.95
C GLU A 500 -7.39 -11.78 -10.33
N ALA A 501 -6.75 -10.61 -10.23
CA ALA A 501 -7.40 -9.39 -9.76
C ALA A 501 -8.63 -9.04 -10.61
N ARG A 502 -8.52 -9.16 -11.94
CA ARG A 502 -9.65 -8.98 -12.86
C ARG A 502 -10.73 -10.04 -12.65
N ARG A 503 -10.33 -11.30 -12.53
CA ARG A 503 -11.25 -12.42 -12.35
C ARG A 503 -12.07 -12.24 -11.08
N LEU A 504 -11.44 -11.87 -9.97
CA LEU A 504 -12.10 -11.60 -8.70
C LEU A 504 -13.01 -10.38 -8.79
N ALA A 505 -12.55 -9.27 -9.42
CA ALA A 505 -13.38 -8.08 -9.60
C ALA A 505 -14.67 -8.36 -10.40
N ALA A 506 -14.61 -9.26 -11.38
CA ALA A 506 -15.76 -9.66 -12.20
C ALA A 506 -16.77 -10.54 -11.44
N GLN A 507 -16.41 -11.12 -10.30
CA GLN A 507 -17.29 -12.02 -9.53
C GLN A 507 -18.14 -11.28 -8.48
N GLY A 508 -17.92 -9.96 -8.32
CA GLY A 508 -18.46 -9.19 -7.20
C GLY A 508 -17.89 -9.68 -5.87
#